data_AF-F2RBX2-F1
#
_entry.id   AF-F2RBX2-F1
#
_cell.length_a   1.000
_cell.length_b   1.000
_cell.length_c   1.000
_cell.angle_alpha   90.00
_cell.angle_beta   90.00
_cell.angle_gamma   90.00
#
_symmetry.space_group_name_H-M   'P 1'
#
loop_
_entity.id
_entity.type
_entity.pdbx_description
1 polymer ?
#
loop_
_entity_poly.entity_id
_entity_poly.type
_entity_poly.pdbx_seq_one_letter_code
_entity_poly.pdbx_strand_id
1 'polypeptide(L)'
;MAVRRRSTRSARPERFAPDFDPDFGDRALTEARHDIVIGRWQGVRDLLAATGDHWARRTHRLRLLSHAAAGSSTVETWRAAEPGNPDAAVLRAATEVVRVFDAAIAAGRGAAVDRGRIDAAVDACRGAAEAAPADPMPWVSLLSVARLYEGGVPRRELRHWFDELRRRDPYNTEGHIQVLRYWSARWHGTHGSMYDFARDAAGVAPPRI
;
A
#
# COMPACT_ATOMS: atom_id res chain seq x y z
N MET A 1 -40.78 51.62 -4.38
CA MET A 1 -40.50 50.43 -5.22
C MET A 1 -38.99 50.27 -5.38
N ALA A 2 -38.36 49.32 -4.69
CA ALA A 2 -36.95 49.01 -4.88
C ALA A 2 -36.80 47.54 -5.31
N VAL A 3 -36.39 47.34 -6.56
CA VAL A 3 -36.13 46.02 -7.16
C VAL A 3 -34.78 45.52 -6.67
N ARG A 4 -34.77 44.43 -5.89
CA ARG A 4 -33.54 43.67 -5.58
C ARG A 4 -33.17 42.82 -6.80
N ARG A 5 -32.07 43.18 -7.47
CA ARG A 5 -31.40 42.28 -8.44
C ARG A 5 -30.79 41.10 -7.67
N ARG A 6 -31.27 39.88 -7.95
CA ARG A 6 -30.57 38.64 -7.55
C ARG A 6 -29.34 38.49 -8.42
N SER A 7 -28.17 38.47 -7.79
CA SER A 7 -26.91 38.07 -8.43
C SER A 7 -26.93 36.56 -8.64
N THR A 8 -27.04 36.13 -9.89
CA THR A 8 -26.84 34.74 -10.31
C THR A 8 -25.34 34.43 -10.28
N ARG A 9 -24.90 33.76 -9.21
CA ARG A 9 -23.54 33.23 -9.11
C ARG A 9 -23.41 32.08 -10.13
N SER A 10 -22.70 32.34 -11.22
CA SER A 10 -22.28 31.35 -12.21
C SER A 10 -21.59 30.18 -11.49
N ALA A 11 -22.16 28.97 -11.60
CA ALA A 11 -21.53 27.74 -11.16
C ALA A 11 -20.35 27.46 -12.10
N ARG A 12 -19.16 27.26 -11.54
CA ARG A 12 -18.00 26.77 -12.31
C ARG A 12 -18.35 25.39 -12.88
N PRO A 13 -18.04 25.11 -14.15
CA PRO A 13 -18.27 23.78 -14.72
C PRO A 13 -17.48 22.75 -13.90
N GLU A 14 -18.13 21.65 -13.55
CA GLU A 14 -17.48 20.51 -12.92
C GLU A 14 -16.31 20.08 -13.80
N ARG A 15 -15.10 20.10 -13.23
CA ARG A 15 -13.91 19.64 -13.94
C ARG A 15 -14.11 18.16 -14.24
N PHE A 16 -14.03 17.78 -15.51
CA PHE A 16 -13.93 16.38 -15.92
C PHE A 16 -12.80 15.71 -15.14
N ALA A 17 -13.15 14.77 -14.27
CA ALA A 17 -12.23 13.90 -13.56
C ALA A 17 -12.46 12.50 -14.14
N PRO A 18 -11.52 11.95 -14.93
CA PRO A 18 -11.66 10.59 -15.45
C PRO A 18 -11.74 9.60 -14.28
N ASP A 19 -12.74 8.73 -14.32
CA ASP A 19 -12.85 7.59 -13.42
C ASP A 19 -11.98 6.45 -13.96
N PHE A 20 -10.92 6.11 -13.25
CA PHE A 20 -9.99 5.05 -13.64
C PHE A 20 -10.34 3.79 -12.87
N ASP A 21 -10.58 2.69 -13.59
CA ASP A 21 -10.76 1.37 -12.97
C ASP A 21 -9.47 0.96 -12.24
N PRO A 22 -9.46 0.94 -10.88
CA PRO A 22 -8.26 0.58 -10.14
C PRO A 22 -7.88 -0.89 -10.31
N ASP A 23 -8.84 -1.76 -10.69
CA ASP A 23 -8.65 -3.20 -10.83
C ASP A 23 -8.12 -3.56 -12.25
N PHE A 24 -8.00 -2.58 -13.17
CA PHE A 24 -7.52 -2.77 -14.54
C PHE A 24 -8.24 -3.90 -15.30
N GLY A 25 -9.55 -4.06 -15.08
CA GLY A 25 -10.37 -5.14 -15.66
C GLY A 25 -10.21 -6.50 -14.99
N ASP A 26 -9.47 -6.60 -13.88
CA ASP A 26 -9.33 -7.83 -13.09
C ASP A 26 -10.62 -8.13 -12.30
N ARG A 27 -11.60 -8.72 -12.99
CA ARG A 27 -12.91 -9.06 -12.41
C ARG A 27 -12.80 -9.89 -11.13
N ALA A 28 -11.82 -10.80 -11.04
CA ALA A 28 -11.64 -11.64 -9.86
C ALA A 28 -11.18 -10.82 -8.64
N LEU A 29 -10.35 -9.79 -8.86
CA LEU A 29 -10.00 -8.82 -7.82
C LEU A 29 -11.21 -7.96 -7.41
N THR A 30 -12.00 -7.49 -8.36
CA THR A 30 -13.23 -6.73 -8.08
C THR A 30 -14.19 -7.53 -7.19
N GLU A 31 -14.43 -8.80 -7.53
CA GLU A 31 -15.27 -9.71 -6.75
C GLU A 31 -14.71 -9.94 -5.35
N ALA A 32 -13.41 -10.21 -5.22
CA ALA A 32 -12.76 -10.40 -3.91
C ALA A 32 -12.82 -9.15 -3.02
N ARG A 33 -12.74 -7.94 -3.61
CA ARG A 33 -12.91 -6.69 -2.86
C ARG A 33 -14.35 -6.52 -2.36
N HIS A 34 -15.36 -6.91 -3.14
CA HIS A 34 -16.75 -6.93 -2.68
C HIS A 34 -16.96 -7.96 -1.57
N ASP A 35 -16.36 -9.14 -1.67
CA ASP A 35 -16.40 -10.17 -0.62
C ASP A 35 -15.89 -9.62 0.72
N ILE A 36 -14.78 -8.86 0.71
CA ILE A 36 -14.25 -8.22 1.93
C ILE A 36 -15.28 -7.29 2.57
N VAL A 37 -15.99 -6.49 1.78
CA VAL A 37 -16.99 -5.51 2.28
C VAL A 37 -18.13 -6.21 3.04
N ILE A 38 -18.49 -7.43 2.62
CA ILE A 38 -19.53 -8.24 3.28
C ILE A 38 -18.96 -9.29 4.24
N GLY A 39 -17.67 -9.21 4.59
CA GLY A 39 -17.03 -10.06 5.61
C GLY A 39 -16.60 -11.46 5.14
N ARG A 40 -16.58 -11.72 3.83
CA ARG A 40 -16.17 -13.01 3.25
C ARG A 40 -14.69 -12.98 2.88
N TRP A 41 -13.94 -13.97 3.34
CA TRP A 41 -12.50 -14.08 3.06
C TRP A 41 -12.15 -15.24 2.13
N GLN A 42 -13.06 -16.19 1.89
CA GLN A 42 -12.80 -17.39 1.09
C GLN A 42 -12.46 -17.03 -0.36
N GLY A 43 -13.19 -16.08 -0.98
CA GLY A 43 -12.87 -15.60 -2.32
C GLY A 43 -11.51 -14.90 -2.40
N VAL A 44 -11.12 -14.18 -1.34
CA VAL A 44 -9.80 -13.56 -1.23
C VAL A 44 -8.69 -14.62 -1.14
N ARG A 45 -8.89 -15.65 -0.33
CA ARG A 45 -7.97 -16.80 -0.21
C ARG A 45 -7.78 -17.47 -1.56
N ASP A 46 -8.87 -17.83 -2.23
CA ASP A 46 -8.83 -18.56 -3.49
C ASP A 46 -8.19 -17.71 -4.60
N LEU A 47 -8.45 -16.39 -4.61
CA LEU A 47 -7.80 -15.44 -5.51
C LEU A 47 -6.28 -15.41 -5.29
N LEU A 48 -5.82 -15.27 -4.05
CA LEU A 48 -4.39 -15.16 -3.74
C LEU A 48 -3.65 -16.48 -4.03
N ALA A 49 -4.25 -17.62 -3.68
CA ALA A 49 -3.73 -18.94 -4.03
C ALA A 49 -3.61 -19.12 -5.55
N ALA A 50 -4.64 -18.76 -6.32
CA ALA A 50 -4.62 -18.84 -7.78
C ALA A 50 -3.66 -17.82 -8.43
N THR A 51 -3.34 -16.72 -7.73
CA THR A 51 -2.34 -15.75 -8.21
C THR A 51 -0.94 -16.33 -8.15
N GLY A 52 -0.65 -17.18 -7.16
CA GLY A 52 0.67 -17.75 -6.92
C GLY A 52 1.78 -16.69 -6.97
N ASP A 53 2.88 -17.02 -7.62
CA ASP A 53 4.11 -16.21 -7.66
C ASP A 53 4.14 -15.16 -8.78
N HIS A 54 2.98 -14.79 -9.33
CA HIS A 54 2.89 -13.70 -10.32
C HIS A 54 3.08 -12.34 -9.63
N TRP A 55 4.30 -12.03 -9.18
CA TRP A 55 4.60 -10.96 -8.21
C TRP A 55 4.02 -9.59 -8.55
N ALA A 56 4.15 -9.13 -9.80
CA ALA A 56 3.56 -7.86 -10.22
C ALA A 56 2.03 -7.83 -9.99
N ARG A 57 1.33 -8.90 -10.39
CA ARG A 57 -0.12 -9.04 -10.19
C ARG A 57 -0.46 -9.23 -8.71
N ARG A 58 0.32 -10.04 -7.99
CA ARG A 58 0.12 -10.35 -6.58
C ARG A 58 0.28 -9.12 -5.70
N THR A 59 1.35 -8.35 -5.87
CA THR A 59 1.56 -7.07 -5.17
C THR A 59 0.41 -6.10 -5.44
N HIS A 60 -0.02 -5.98 -6.70
CA HIS A 60 -1.15 -5.12 -7.05
C HIS A 60 -2.46 -5.56 -6.35
N ARG A 61 -2.80 -6.85 -6.41
CA ARG A 61 -3.99 -7.43 -5.74
C ARG A 61 -3.92 -7.21 -4.22
N LEU A 62 -2.83 -7.60 -3.57
CA LEU A 62 -2.64 -7.43 -2.12
C LEU A 62 -2.76 -5.96 -1.69
N ARG A 63 -2.22 -5.03 -2.48
CA ARG A 63 -2.35 -3.59 -2.21
C ARG A 63 -3.80 -3.13 -2.24
N LEU A 64 -4.61 -3.55 -3.21
CA LEU A 64 -6.03 -3.13 -3.27
C LEU A 64 -6.89 -3.84 -2.23
N LEU A 65 -6.65 -5.13 -1.99
CA LEU A 65 -7.31 -5.91 -0.94
C LEU A 65 -7.00 -5.35 0.46
N SER A 66 -5.77 -4.91 0.71
CA SER A 66 -5.41 -4.36 2.03
C SER A 66 -6.16 -3.08 2.36
N HIS A 67 -6.35 -2.20 1.37
CA HIS A 67 -7.18 -1.00 1.51
C HIS A 67 -8.66 -1.33 1.70
N ALA A 68 -9.20 -2.31 0.94
CA ALA A 68 -10.57 -2.76 1.13
C ALA A 68 -10.80 -3.34 2.54
N ALA A 69 -9.81 -4.05 3.08
CA ALA A 69 -9.90 -4.70 4.38
C ALA A 69 -9.71 -3.75 5.58
N ALA A 70 -9.09 -2.58 5.39
CA ALA A 70 -8.69 -1.68 6.47
C ALA A 70 -9.83 -1.29 7.41
N GLY A 71 -11.05 -1.12 6.89
CA GLY A 71 -12.26 -0.77 7.64
C GLY A 71 -13.09 -1.95 8.15
N SER A 72 -12.62 -3.20 8.00
CA SER A 72 -13.37 -4.42 8.36
C SER A 72 -12.57 -5.32 9.31
N SER A 73 -13.18 -6.40 9.81
CA SER A 73 -12.48 -7.46 10.54
C SER A 73 -12.14 -8.69 9.68
N THR A 74 -12.25 -8.60 8.35
CA THR A 74 -12.15 -9.76 7.45
C THR A 74 -10.79 -10.47 7.54
N VAL A 75 -9.70 -9.70 7.70
CA VAL A 75 -8.34 -10.26 7.81
C VAL A 75 -8.10 -10.92 9.17
N GLU A 76 -8.72 -10.43 10.25
CA GLU A 76 -8.77 -11.06 11.57
C GLU A 76 -9.49 -12.41 11.48
N THR A 77 -10.68 -12.42 10.88
CA THR A 77 -11.51 -13.63 10.78
C THR A 77 -10.82 -14.70 9.95
N TRP A 78 -10.20 -14.32 8.82
CA TRP A 78 -9.41 -15.27 8.03
C TRP A 78 -8.21 -15.81 8.81
N ARG A 79 -7.44 -14.93 9.47
CA ARG A 79 -6.30 -15.37 10.29
C ARG A 79 -6.68 -16.31 11.42
N ALA A 80 -7.83 -16.11 12.04
CA ALA A 80 -8.35 -17.00 13.08
C ALA A 80 -8.78 -18.36 12.51
N ALA A 81 -9.42 -18.38 11.34
CA ALA A 81 -9.86 -19.61 10.68
C ALA A 81 -8.69 -20.43 10.11
N GLU A 82 -7.65 -19.77 9.59
CA GLU A 82 -6.48 -20.41 8.97
C GLU A 82 -5.16 -19.78 9.48
N PRO A 83 -4.73 -20.06 10.74
CA PRO A 83 -3.54 -19.42 11.33
C PRO A 83 -2.23 -19.73 10.61
N GLY A 84 -2.15 -20.88 9.94
CA GLY A 84 -0.98 -21.31 9.17
C GLY A 84 -0.93 -20.78 7.74
N ASN A 85 -1.96 -20.07 7.26
CA ASN A 85 -2.01 -19.64 5.87
C ASN A 85 -1.09 -18.41 5.64
N PRO A 86 -0.04 -18.50 4.79
CA PRO A 86 0.88 -17.40 4.54
C PRO A 86 0.21 -16.20 3.86
N ASP A 87 -0.77 -16.41 2.98
CA ASP A 87 -1.48 -15.32 2.29
C ASP A 87 -2.28 -14.47 3.28
N ALA A 88 -2.88 -15.12 4.28
CA ALA A 88 -3.56 -14.44 5.38
C ALA A 88 -2.58 -13.59 6.22
N ALA A 89 -1.34 -14.06 6.38
CA ALA A 89 -0.26 -13.31 7.03
C ALA A 89 0.05 -12.01 6.29
N VAL A 90 0.31 -12.15 4.99
CA VAL A 90 0.75 -11.07 4.12
C VAL A 90 -0.35 -10.02 3.98
N LEU A 91 -1.60 -10.44 3.74
CA LEU A 91 -2.71 -9.50 3.66
C LEU A 91 -2.93 -8.77 4.98
N ARG A 92 -2.88 -9.48 6.12
CA ARG A 92 -3.00 -8.85 7.44
C ARG A 92 -1.92 -7.79 7.66
N ALA A 93 -0.67 -8.11 7.38
CA ALA A 93 0.44 -7.17 7.54
C ALA A 93 0.26 -5.91 6.67
N ALA A 94 -0.11 -6.08 5.40
CA ALA A 94 -0.40 -4.96 4.50
C ALA A 94 -1.59 -4.12 4.99
N THR A 95 -2.65 -4.75 5.52
CA THR A 95 -3.82 -4.05 6.07
C THR A 95 -3.47 -3.25 7.32
N GLU A 96 -2.62 -3.76 8.21
CA GLU A 96 -2.16 -2.99 9.37
C GLU A 96 -1.39 -1.73 8.95
N VAL A 97 -0.51 -1.83 7.94
CA VAL A 97 0.17 -0.65 7.40
C VAL A 97 -0.84 0.39 6.89
N VAL A 98 -1.87 -0.02 6.15
CA VAL A 98 -2.93 0.90 5.70
C VAL A 98 -3.64 1.54 6.90
N ARG A 99 -4.02 0.77 7.92
CA ARG A 99 -4.70 1.29 9.13
C ARG A 99 -3.86 2.30 9.90
N VAL A 100 -2.54 2.12 9.96
CA VAL A 100 -1.64 3.11 10.59
C VAL A 100 -1.59 4.39 9.75
N PHE A 101 -1.54 4.30 8.42
CA PHE A 101 -1.63 5.46 7.53
C PHE A 101 -2.97 6.19 7.65
N ASP A 102 -4.09 5.47 7.67
CA ASP A 102 -5.42 6.06 7.81
C ASP A 102 -5.57 6.81 9.14
N ALA A 103 -5.07 6.22 10.23
CA ALA A 103 -5.03 6.89 11.53
C ALA A 103 -4.16 8.15 11.50
N ALA A 104 -2.99 8.11 10.86
CA ALA A 104 -2.12 9.27 10.70
C ALA A 104 -2.78 10.39 9.90
N ILE A 105 -3.51 10.04 8.83
CA ILE A 105 -4.25 10.99 8.00
C ILE A 105 -5.40 11.61 8.80
N ALA A 106 -6.17 10.79 9.53
CA ALA A 106 -7.27 11.25 10.35
C ALA A 106 -6.82 12.19 11.49
N ALA A 107 -5.64 11.95 12.08
CA ALA A 107 -5.05 12.81 13.11
C ALA A 107 -4.61 14.19 12.57
N GLY A 108 -4.44 14.32 11.25
CA GLY A 108 -4.07 15.57 10.60
C GLY A 108 -2.56 15.79 10.43
N ARG A 109 -2.19 16.80 9.63
CA ARG A 109 -0.78 17.07 9.30
C ARG A 109 -0.01 17.48 10.55
N GLY A 110 1.10 16.81 10.82
CA GLY A 110 2.01 17.12 11.93
C GLY A 110 1.65 16.44 13.25
N ALA A 111 0.55 15.67 13.32
CA ALA A 111 0.28 14.81 14.45
C ALA A 111 1.27 13.63 14.46
N ALA A 112 1.91 13.40 15.60
CA ALA A 112 2.76 12.24 15.78
C ALA A 112 1.90 10.97 15.73
N VAL A 113 2.29 10.02 14.90
CA VAL A 113 1.69 8.69 14.88
C VAL A 113 2.25 7.91 16.06
N ASP A 114 1.39 7.19 16.77
CA ASP A 114 1.83 6.33 17.87
C ASP A 114 2.86 5.32 17.37
N ARG A 115 4.08 5.42 17.90
CA ARG A 115 5.20 4.55 17.54
C ARG A 115 4.90 3.08 17.82
N GLY A 116 4.14 2.77 18.87
CA GLY A 116 3.74 1.40 19.18
C GLY A 116 2.91 0.76 18.06
N ARG A 117 2.04 1.55 17.42
CA ARG A 117 1.26 1.07 16.26
C ARG A 117 2.11 0.87 15.02
N ILE A 118 3.11 1.73 14.80
CA ILE A 118 4.07 1.55 13.70
C ILE A 118 4.88 0.27 13.92
N ASP A 119 5.45 0.10 15.12
CA ASP A 119 6.27 -1.05 15.48
C ASP A 119 5.46 -2.37 15.36
N ALA A 120 4.21 -2.38 15.82
CA ALA A 120 3.32 -3.54 15.65
C ALA A 120 3.04 -3.89 14.18
N ALA A 121 2.90 -2.89 13.29
CA ALA A 121 2.75 -3.12 11.86
C ALA A 121 4.05 -3.66 11.24
N VAL A 122 5.21 -3.18 11.69
CA VAL A 122 6.53 -3.70 11.30
C VAL A 122 6.68 -5.17 11.71
N ASP A 123 6.32 -5.52 12.93
CA ASP A 123 6.38 -6.91 13.43
C ASP A 123 5.45 -7.83 12.63
N ALA A 124 4.23 -7.37 12.32
CA ALA A 124 3.32 -8.11 11.44
C ALA A 124 3.93 -8.34 10.05
N CYS A 125 4.62 -7.35 9.48
CA CYS A 125 5.31 -7.49 8.20
C CYS A 125 6.49 -8.47 8.29
N ARG A 126 7.27 -8.44 9.37
CA ARG A 126 8.38 -9.39 9.58
C ARG A 126 7.86 -10.82 9.70
N GLY A 127 6.82 -11.05 10.51
CA GLY A 127 6.17 -12.36 10.61
C GLY A 127 5.56 -12.83 9.28
N ALA A 128 5.01 -11.92 8.48
CA ALA A 128 4.55 -12.25 7.14
C ALA A 128 5.70 -12.61 6.19
N ALA A 129 6.85 -11.93 6.28
CA ALA A 129 8.05 -12.26 5.51
C ALA A 129 8.64 -13.63 5.90
N GLU A 130 8.54 -14.02 7.17
CA GLU A 130 8.92 -15.36 7.63
C GLU A 130 7.94 -16.44 7.13
N ALA A 131 6.64 -16.16 7.17
CA ALA A 131 5.61 -17.08 6.70
C ALA A 131 5.61 -17.26 5.17
N ALA A 132 5.96 -16.21 4.42
CA ALA A 132 6.02 -16.21 2.96
C ALA A 132 7.37 -15.70 2.44
N PRO A 133 8.48 -16.48 2.59
CA PRO A 133 9.83 -15.98 2.31
C PRO A 133 10.09 -15.53 0.88
N ALA A 134 9.32 -16.00 -0.10
CA ALA A 134 9.45 -15.60 -1.50
C ALA A 134 8.62 -14.35 -1.85
N ASP A 135 7.60 -14.01 -1.06
CA ASP A 135 6.67 -12.94 -1.37
C ASP A 135 7.33 -11.56 -1.16
N PRO A 136 7.33 -10.67 -2.16
CA PRO A 136 7.89 -9.32 -2.02
C PRO A 136 7.01 -8.38 -1.19
N MET A 137 5.71 -8.64 -1.05
CA MET A 137 4.76 -7.69 -0.46
C MET A 137 5.08 -7.31 1.00
N PRO A 138 5.50 -8.22 1.90
CA PRO A 138 5.92 -7.82 3.25
C PRO A 138 7.01 -6.73 3.25
N TRP A 139 7.96 -6.81 2.31
CA TRP A 139 9.02 -5.80 2.16
C TRP A 139 8.50 -4.48 1.58
N VAL A 140 7.54 -4.54 0.65
CA VAL A 140 6.82 -3.34 0.17
C VAL A 140 6.08 -2.65 1.34
N SER A 141 5.45 -3.42 2.22
CA SER A 141 4.78 -2.91 3.41
C SER A 141 5.76 -2.27 4.41
N LEU A 142 6.92 -2.89 4.66
CA LEU A 142 7.99 -2.33 5.49
C LEU A 142 8.50 -0.99 4.93
N LEU A 143 8.80 -0.94 3.62
CA LEU A 143 9.21 0.31 2.94
C LEU A 143 8.13 1.39 3.01
N SER A 144 6.85 0.98 2.96
CA SER A 144 5.72 1.90 3.10
C SER A 144 5.67 2.52 4.49
N VAL A 145 5.70 1.70 5.54
CA VAL A 145 5.54 2.12 6.94
C VAL A 145 6.78 2.86 7.47
N ALA A 146 7.95 2.64 6.87
CA ALA A 146 9.21 3.34 7.16
C ALA A 146 9.07 4.88 7.20
N ARG A 147 8.15 5.40 6.39
CA ARG A 147 7.86 6.83 6.28
C ARG A 147 7.21 7.40 7.53
N LEU A 148 6.45 6.60 8.28
CA LEU A 148 5.69 7.05 9.45
C LEU A 148 6.56 7.29 10.68
N TYR A 149 7.80 6.77 10.71
CA TYR A 149 8.74 7.11 11.78
C TYR A 149 9.13 8.59 11.70
N GLU A 150 9.04 9.28 12.82
CA GLU A 150 9.60 10.62 12.97
C GLU A 150 11.11 10.58 12.72
N GLY A 151 11.60 11.41 11.80
CA GLY A 151 13.00 11.40 11.35
C GLY A 151 13.39 10.21 10.46
N GLY A 152 12.46 9.28 10.19
CA GLY A 152 12.64 8.12 9.33
C GLY A 152 13.41 6.97 9.99
N VAL A 153 13.51 5.85 9.27
CA VAL A 153 14.33 4.70 9.70
C VAL A 153 15.82 4.91 9.37
N PRO A 154 16.75 4.24 10.09
CA PRO A 154 18.17 4.26 9.74
C PRO A 154 18.41 3.87 8.28
N ARG A 155 19.30 4.59 7.57
CA ARG A 155 19.60 4.32 6.14
C ARG A 155 19.99 2.86 5.86
N ARG A 156 20.71 2.22 6.79
CA ARG A 156 21.10 0.80 6.68
C ARG A 156 19.89 -0.13 6.66
N GLU A 157 18.84 0.20 7.41
CA GLU A 157 17.64 -0.61 7.54
C GLU A 157 16.73 -0.43 6.32
N LEU A 158 16.55 0.81 5.86
CA LEU A 158 15.84 1.08 4.59
C LEU A 158 16.51 0.35 3.42
N ARG A 159 17.85 0.41 3.34
CA ARG A 159 18.64 -0.31 2.32
C ARG A 159 18.41 -1.80 2.42
N HIS A 160 18.51 -2.38 3.61
CA HIS A 160 18.29 -3.80 3.83
C HIS A 160 16.89 -4.24 3.36
N TRP A 161 15.83 -3.52 3.72
CA TRP A 161 14.47 -3.84 3.26
C TRP A 161 14.31 -3.73 1.74
N PHE A 162 14.96 -2.74 1.13
CA PHE A 162 14.94 -2.59 -0.32
C PHE A 162 15.73 -3.69 -1.03
N ASP A 163 16.86 -4.13 -0.47
CA ASP A 163 17.65 -5.25 -1.01
C ASP A 163 16.89 -6.58 -0.90
N GLU A 164 16.19 -6.81 0.22
CA GLU A 164 15.31 -7.99 0.38
C GLU A 164 14.16 -7.98 -0.64
N LEU A 165 13.52 -6.83 -0.89
CA LEU A 165 12.54 -6.68 -1.96
C LEU A 165 13.17 -7.03 -3.32
N ARG A 166 14.30 -6.41 -3.66
CA ARG A 166 14.93 -6.57 -4.97
C ARG A 166 15.44 -7.98 -5.23
N ARG A 167 15.80 -8.73 -4.18
CA ARG A 167 16.17 -10.15 -4.30
C ARG A 167 15.00 -11.02 -4.76
N ARG A 168 13.76 -10.63 -4.43
CA ARG A 168 12.52 -11.37 -4.76
C ARG A 168 11.90 -10.88 -6.06
N ASP A 169 11.77 -9.57 -6.21
CA ASP A 169 11.18 -8.91 -7.36
C ASP A 169 11.94 -7.60 -7.66
N PRO A 170 13.03 -7.66 -8.45
CA PRO A 170 13.93 -6.52 -8.70
C PRO A 170 13.26 -5.35 -9.40
N TYR A 171 12.11 -5.56 -10.05
CA TYR A 171 11.37 -4.55 -10.80
C TYR A 171 10.00 -4.26 -10.19
N ASN A 172 9.80 -4.63 -8.92
CA ASN A 172 8.57 -4.36 -8.20
C ASN A 172 8.25 -2.85 -8.19
N THR A 173 7.30 -2.44 -9.02
CA THR A 173 7.00 -1.02 -9.24
C THR A 173 6.51 -0.35 -7.97
N GLU A 174 5.66 -1.05 -7.19
CA GLU A 174 5.12 -0.50 -5.94
C GLU A 174 6.24 -0.25 -4.93
N GLY A 175 7.14 -1.21 -4.69
CA GLY A 175 8.24 -1.01 -3.77
C GLY A 175 9.19 0.12 -4.17
N HIS A 176 9.48 0.29 -5.47
CA HIS A 176 10.23 1.45 -5.96
C HIS A 176 9.49 2.77 -5.69
N ILE A 177 8.17 2.80 -5.90
CA ILE A 177 7.34 3.97 -5.57
C ILE A 177 7.42 4.29 -4.07
N GLN A 178 7.46 3.29 -3.18
CA GLN A 178 7.56 3.53 -1.74
C GLN A 178 8.91 4.14 -1.34
N VAL A 179 10.02 3.66 -1.91
CA VAL A 179 11.35 4.26 -1.69
C VAL A 179 11.42 5.68 -2.27
N LEU A 180 10.87 5.89 -3.47
CA LEU A 180 10.77 7.21 -4.08
C LEU A 180 9.99 8.18 -3.16
N ARG A 181 8.85 7.74 -2.61
CA ARG A 181 8.06 8.54 -1.67
C ARG A 181 8.83 8.82 -0.38
N TYR A 182 9.60 7.85 0.13
CA TYR A 182 10.45 8.05 1.31
C TYR A 182 11.45 9.19 1.09
N TRP A 183 12.08 9.27 -0.08
CA TRP A 183 13.03 10.33 -0.43
C TRP A 183 12.42 11.65 -0.87
N SER A 184 11.10 11.78 -0.91
CA SER A 184 10.42 13.02 -1.29
C SER A 184 10.52 14.10 -0.21
N ALA A 185 10.37 15.37 -0.61
CA ALA A 185 10.34 16.51 0.30
C ALA A 185 9.20 16.48 1.33
N ARG A 186 8.18 15.65 1.10
CA ARG A 186 7.07 15.44 2.05
C ARG A 186 7.50 14.57 3.24
N TRP A 187 8.51 13.72 3.06
CA TRP A 187 8.96 12.74 4.05
C TRP A 187 10.40 13.02 4.42
N HIS A 188 11.33 12.11 4.12
CA HIS A 188 12.67 12.10 4.70
C HIS A 188 13.76 12.51 3.71
N GLY A 189 13.39 13.23 2.64
CA GLY A 189 14.34 13.69 1.63
C GLY A 189 13.97 15.04 1.02
N THR A 190 14.33 15.21 -0.25
CA THR A 190 14.19 16.43 -1.03
C THR A 190 13.68 16.09 -2.43
N HIS A 191 13.24 17.08 -3.20
CA HIS A 191 12.95 16.86 -4.62
C HIS A 191 14.17 16.30 -5.36
N GLY A 192 15.38 16.78 -5.05
CA GLY A 192 16.63 16.30 -5.64
C GLY A 192 16.86 14.81 -5.38
N SER A 193 16.87 14.39 -4.11
CA SER A 193 17.08 12.97 -3.75
C SER A 193 15.99 12.05 -4.33
N MET A 194 14.75 12.51 -4.43
CA MET A 194 13.67 11.78 -5.08
C MET A 194 13.93 11.59 -6.58
N TYR A 195 14.36 12.66 -7.28
CA TYR A 195 14.69 12.59 -8.71
C TYR A 195 15.94 11.77 -8.99
N ASP A 196 16.96 11.86 -8.14
CA ASP A 196 18.18 11.05 -8.28
C ASP A 196 17.85 9.56 -8.14
N PHE A 197 17.05 9.18 -7.12
CA PHE A 197 16.56 7.81 -7.00
C PHE A 197 15.75 7.37 -8.23
N ALA A 198 14.84 8.22 -8.72
CA ALA A 198 14.03 7.90 -9.90
C ALA A 198 14.89 7.69 -11.16
N ARG A 199 15.93 8.51 -11.35
CA ARG A 199 16.88 8.39 -12.47
C ARG A 199 17.67 7.08 -12.36
N ASP A 200 18.21 6.77 -11.19
CA ASP A 200 18.99 5.56 -10.95
C ASP A 200 18.14 4.30 -11.18
N ALA A 201 16.91 4.29 -10.67
CA ALA A 201 15.97 3.18 -10.87
C ALA A 201 15.60 3.00 -12.34
N ALA A 202 15.34 4.10 -13.07
CA ALA A 202 15.04 4.05 -14.50
C ALA A 202 16.25 3.59 -15.35
N GLY A 203 17.47 3.95 -14.95
CA GLY A 203 18.70 3.60 -15.66
C GLY A 203 19.02 2.09 -15.66
N VAL A 204 18.47 1.33 -14.71
CA VAL A 204 18.66 -0.13 -14.60
C VAL A 204 17.39 -0.93 -14.91
N ALA A 205 16.32 -0.27 -15.36
CA ALA A 205 15.08 -0.92 -15.75
C ALA A 205 15.30 -1.76 -17.02
N PRO A 206 14.60 -2.91 -17.16
CA PRO A 206 14.71 -3.72 -18.36
C PRO A 206 14.16 -2.95 -19.56
N PRO A 207 14.66 -3.22 -20.79
CA PRO A 207 14.09 -2.62 -21.98
C PRO A 207 12.60 -2.93 -22.07
N ARG A 208 11.82 -1.97 -22.60
CA ARG A 208 10.40 -2.19 -22.85
C ARG A 208 10.26 -3.34 -23.85
N ILE A 209 9.56 -4.40 -23.44
CA ILE A 209 9.17 -5.52 -24.29
C ILE A 209 7.99 -5.10 -25.17
#